data_AF-A0A9W4DRH8-F1
#
_entry.id   AF-A0A9W4DRH8-F1
#
_cell.length_a   1.000
_cell.length_b   1.000
_cell.length_c   1.000
_cell.angle_alpha   90.00
_cell.angle_beta   90.00
_cell.angle_gamma   90.00
#
_symmetry.space_group_name_H-M   'P 1'
#
loop_
_entity.id
_entity.type
_entity.pdbx_description
1 polymer ?
#
loop_
_entity_poly.entity_id
_entity_poly.type
_entity_poly.pdbx_seq_one_letter_code
_entity_poly.pdbx_strand_id
1 'polypeptide(L)'
;MIRFEERYGGLCYQLLSTNGMEHGLDGDASVIRSDDGWIVASIIDGDQTWPVNVLLDGRTVMTLAGRPRIINSSLDQRLASHAQLARVRRRPHVALGLVTPPGQEPAIDGTGLPAIDAAATGPADRWWGDDEAAVHLEACKWWGSEDFWVVRCFTHRAEDLPALVEASRRALPGAAWRDEKWCTLCSQARRPEQPCLPETDSTTHI
;
A
#
# COMPACT_ATOMS: atom_id res chain seq x y z
N MET A 1 -19.59 -4.15 18.06
CA MET A 1 -18.30 -4.84 17.96
C MET A 1 -18.39 -6.30 17.52
N ILE A 2 -19.48 -7.01 17.82
CA ILE A 2 -19.75 -8.36 17.31
C ILE A 2 -19.58 -8.46 15.77
N ARG A 3 -20.08 -7.47 15.01
CA ARG A 3 -20.00 -7.47 13.53
C ARG A 3 -18.60 -7.41 12.92
N PHE A 4 -17.60 -6.85 13.62
CA PHE A 4 -16.23 -6.80 13.09
C PHE A 4 -15.59 -8.18 13.19
N GLU A 5 -15.61 -8.76 14.40
CA GLU A 5 -15.12 -10.12 14.65
C GLU A 5 -15.88 -11.17 13.83
N GLU A 6 -17.21 -11.05 13.70
CA GLU A 6 -18.02 -11.94 12.85
C GLU A 6 -17.60 -11.90 11.37
N ARG A 7 -17.12 -10.75 10.89
CA ARG A 7 -16.84 -10.54 9.46
C ARG A 7 -15.37 -10.71 9.09
N TYR A 8 -14.47 -10.34 9.99
CA TYR A 8 -13.04 -10.25 9.71
C TYR A 8 -12.16 -10.96 10.76
N GLY A 9 -12.73 -11.32 11.92
CA GLY A 9 -11.98 -12.00 12.98
C GLY A 9 -11.39 -13.33 12.50
N GLY A 10 -10.11 -13.55 12.78
CA GLY A 10 -9.37 -14.76 12.40
C GLY A 10 -8.89 -14.79 10.95
N LEU A 11 -9.10 -13.72 10.17
CA LEU A 11 -8.51 -13.62 8.84
C LEU A 11 -6.99 -13.43 8.95
N CYS A 12 -6.22 -14.39 8.44
CA CYS A 12 -4.76 -14.34 8.42
C CYS A 12 -4.20 -14.64 7.02
N TYR A 13 -3.30 -13.79 6.50
CA TYR A 13 -2.64 -14.01 5.20
C TYR A 13 -1.28 -13.31 5.11
N GLN A 14 -0.37 -13.88 4.31
CA GLN A 14 0.98 -13.36 4.08
C GLN A 14 1.07 -12.63 2.73
N LEU A 15 1.54 -11.38 2.73
CA LEU A 15 1.60 -10.56 1.51
C LEU A 15 3.02 -10.19 1.10
N LEU A 16 3.90 -9.78 2.00
CA LEU A 16 5.26 -9.37 1.64
C LEU A 16 6.35 -10.16 2.38
N SER A 17 6.10 -10.49 3.65
CA SER A 17 7.02 -11.24 4.49
C SER A 17 6.35 -12.47 5.11
N THR A 18 7.14 -13.24 5.87
CA THR A 18 6.65 -14.37 6.65
C THR A 18 5.78 -13.95 7.83
N ASN A 19 5.86 -12.69 8.24
CA ASN A 19 5.02 -12.12 9.28
C ASN A 19 3.66 -11.81 8.64
N GLY A 20 2.75 -12.79 8.68
CA GLY A 20 1.41 -12.63 8.12
C GLY A 20 0.65 -11.48 8.79
N MET A 21 -0.36 -10.96 8.09
CA MET A 21 -1.32 -10.02 8.65
C MET A 21 -2.47 -10.77 9.29
N GLU A 22 -2.79 -10.41 10.53
CA GLU A 22 -3.89 -10.98 11.30
C GLU A 22 -4.93 -9.90 11.63
N HIS A 23 -6.19 -10.21 11.29
CA HIS A 23 -7.34 -9.38 11.62
C HIS A 23 -8.05 -10.00 12.82
N GLY A 24 -8.07 -9.27 13.92
CA GLY A 24 -8.64 -9.74 15.17
C GLY A 24 -8.36 -8.74 16.28
N LEU A 25 -9.24 -8.72 17.29
CA LEU A 25 -8.99 -7.95 18.50
C LEU A 25 -7.72 -8.42 19.21
N ASP A 26 -6.84 -7.49 19.56
CA ASP A 26 -5.74 -7.76 20.47
C ASP A 26 -6.28 -7.77 21.92
N GLY A 27 -6.72 -8.95 22.37
CA GLY A 27 -7.32 -9.15 23.68
C GLY A 27 -8.78 -8.67 23.79
N ASP A 28 -9.15 -8.11 24.94
CA ASP A 28 -10.51 -7.65 25.17
C ASP A 28 -10.85 -6.44 24.29
N ALA A 29 -12.07 -6.48 23.77
CA ALA A 29 -12.72 -5.42 23.01
C ALA A 29 -12.69 -4.05 23.72
N SER A 30 -11.63 -3.26 23.51
CA SER A 30 -11.51 -1.90 24.05
C SER A 30 -11.68 -0.87 22.94
N VAL A 31 -12.55 0.12 23.20
CA VAL A 31 -12.79 1.23 22.28
C VAL A 31 -12.15 2.48 22.88
N ILE A 32 -11.29 3.14 22.12
CA ILE A 32 -10.55 4.33 22.54
C ILE A 32 -11.04 5.50 21.71
N ARG A 33 -11.16 6.69 22.30
CA ARG A 33 -11.45 7.92 21.56
C ARG A 33 -10.15 8.52 21.01
N SER A 34 -10.11 8.76 19.70
CA SER A 34 -9.06 9.52 19.01
C SER A 34 -9.65 10.81 18.40
N ASP A 35 -8.80 11.61 17.76
CA ASP A 35 -9.20 12.83 17.04
C ASP A 35 -10.06 12.51 15.81
N ASP A 36 -9.89 11.34 15.20
CA ASP A 36 -10.62 10.90 14.00
C ASP A 36 -11.93 10.15 14.32
N GLY A 37 -12.14 9.82 15.60
CA GLY A 37 -13.34 9.13 16.08
C GLY A 37 -13.04 8.07 17.14
N TRP A 38 -13.98 7.15 17.31
CA TRP A 38 -13.77 5.99 18.18
C TRP A 38 -13.06 4.89 17.39
N ILE A 39 -11.96 4.39 17.94
CA ILE A 39 -11.10 3.37 17.33
C ILE A 39 -11.10 2.09 18.14
N VAL A 40 -10.86 0.98 17.45
CA VAL A 40 -10.58 -0.33 18.01
C VAL A 40 -9.19 -0.74 17.54
N ALA A 41 -8.32 -1.15 18.47
CA ALA A 41 -7.03 -1.75 18.14
C ALA A 41 -7.30 -3.19 17.67
N SER A 42 -7.13 -3.48 16.37
CA SER A 42 -7.73 -4.69 15.80
C SER A 42 -7.01 -5.30 14.60
N ILE A 43 -5.88 -4.73 14.17
CA ILE A 43 -5.09 -5.31 13.09
C ILE A 43 -3.62 -5.24 13.48
N ILE A 44 -3.03 -6.42 13.67
CA ILE A 44 -1.59 -6.60 13.72
C ILE A 44 -1.16 -6.80 12.27
N ASP A 45 -0.69 -5.72 11.66
CA ASP A 45 -0.09 -5.78 10.33
C ASP A 45 1.32 -6.36 10.49
N GLY A 46 1.55 -7.62 10.14
CA GLY A 46 2.87 -8.26 10.26
C GLY A 46 3.89 -7.74 9.25
N ASP A 47 3.44 -7.12 8.15
CA ASP A 47 4.30 -6.58 7.09
C ASP A 47 4.66 -5.11 7.33
N GLN A 48 3.83 -4.38 8.09
CA GLN A 48 4.11 -3.04 8.60
C GLN A 48 4.23 -3.12 10.11
N THR A 49 5.42 -2.91 10.70
CA THR A 49 5.72 -3.04 12.14
C THR A 49 4.87 -2.15 13.10
N TRP A 50 3.80 -1.54 12.62
CA TRP A 50 2.95 -0.56 13.29
C TRP A 50 1.50 -1.04 13.32
N PRO A 51 0.81 -0.90 14.46
CA PRO A 51 -0.58 -1.31 14.59
C PRO A 51 -1.49 -0.47 13.69
N VAL A 52 -2.44 -1.13 13.05
CA VAL A 52 -3.52 -0.48 12.29
C VAL A 52 -4.79 -0.55 13.13
N ASN A 53 -5.35 0.62 13.42
CA ASN A 53 -6.60 0.77 14.16
C ASN A 53 -7.77 0.85 13.18
N VAL A 54 -8.95 0.39 13.62
CA VAL A 54 -10.19 0.44 12.84
C VAL A 54 -11.17 1.37 13.52
N LEU A 55 -11.66 2.37 12.80
CA LEU A 55 -12.69 3.28 13.29
C LEU A 55 -14.05 2.59 13.29
N LEU A 56 -14.98 3.06 14.12
CA LEU A 56 -16.34 2.50 14.15
C LEU A 56 -17.10 2.61 12.82
N ASP A 57 -16.68 3.50 11.92
CA ASP A 57 -17.21 3.62 10.56
C ASP A 57 -16.49 2.73 9.53
N GLY A 58 -15.49 1.94 9.97
CA GLY A 58 -14.77 0.97 9.17
C GLY A 58 -13.48 1.49 8.53
N ARG A 59 -13.19 2.80 8.60
CA ARG A 59 -11.91 3.37 8.12
C ARG A 59 -10.74 2.77 8.89
N THR A 60 -9.59 2.65 8.25
CA THR A 60 -8.36 2.22 8.92
C THR A 60 -7.43 3.41 9.16
N VAL A 61 -6.85 3.48 10.36
CA VAL A 61 -5.91 4.52 10.77
C VAL A 61 -4.63 3.89 11.28
N MET A 62 -3.51 4.38 10.77
CA MET A 62 -2.19 4.07 11.30
C MET A 62 -1.61 5.31 11.98
N THR A 63 -0.92 5.11 13.10
CA THR A 63 -0.26 6.20 13.83
C THR A 63 1.24 5.99 13.80
N LEU A 64 1.96 6.91 13.15
CA LEU A 64 3.41 6.88 13.09
C LEU A 64 4.00 8.09 13.81
N ALA A 65 4.91 7.85 14.76
CA ALA A 65 5.53 8.90 15.59
C ALA A 65 4.50 9.89 16.18
N GLY A 66 3.36 9.37 16.65
CA GLY A 66 2.29 10.17 17.25
C GLY A 66 1.40 10.94 16.26
N ARG A 67 1.55 10.72 14.95
CA ARG A 67 0.74 11.36 13.91
C ARG A 67 -0.22 10.34 13.28
N PRO A 68 -1.53 10.42 13.53
CA PRO A 68 -2.50 9.52 12.90
C PRO A 68 -2.70 9.88 11.43
N ARG A 69 -2.98 8.87 10.61
CA ARG A 69 -3.41 9.04 9.21
C ARG A 69 -4.38 7.95 8.82
N ILE A 70 -5.48 8.34 8.17
CA ILE A 70 -6.41 7.40 7.54
C ILE A 70 -5.73 6.82 6.28
N ILE A 71 -5.57 5.50 6.25
CA ILE A 71 -4.90 4.80 5.15
C ILE A 71 -5.93 4.29 4.15
N ASN A 72 -6.95 3.61 4.65
CA ASN A 72 -8.03 3.05 3.85
C ASN A 72 -9.38 3.62 4.28
N SER A 73 -10.27 3.87 3.30
CA SER A 73 -11.63 4.34 3.55
C SER A 73 -12.51 3.28 4.20
N SER A 74 -12.13 2.01 4.08
CA SER A 74 -12.78 0.89 4.74
C SER A 74 -11.84 -0.30 4.83
N LEU A 75 -12.14 -1.26 5.71
CA LEU A 75 -11.44 -2.54 5.74
C LEU A 75 -11.63 -3.34 4.43
N ASP A 76 -12.81 -3.30 3.83
CA ASP A 76 -13.06 -3.93 2.53
C ASP A 76 -12.12 -3.38 1.45
N GLN A 77 -11.90 -2.05 1.43
CA GLN A 77 -10.96 -1.42 0.50
C GLN A 77 -9.51 -1.85 0.75
N ARG A 78 -9.12 -2.01 2.02
CA ARG A 78 -7.80 -2.53 2.38
C ARG A 78 -7.62 -3.96 1.86
N LEU A 79 -8.61 -4.83 2.04
CA LEU A 79 -8.59 -6.20 1.53
C LEU A 79 -8.50 -6.22 -0.01
N ALA A 80 -9.24 -5.34 -0.70
CA ALA A 80 -9.16 -5.20 -2.15
C ALA A 80 -7.78 -4.73 -2.61
N SER A 81 -7.17 -3.76 -1.93
CA SER A 81 -5.80 -3.31 -2.18
C SER A 81 -4.79 -4.45 -2.05
N HIS A 82 -4.89 -5.26 -0.99
CA HIS A 82 -4.01 -6.41 -0.80
C HIS A 82 -4.23 -7.51 -1.84
N ALA A 83 -5.47 -7.76 -2.25
CA ALA A 83 -5.77 -8.70 -3.33
C ALA A 83 -5.13 -8.24 -4.65
N GLN A 84 -5.20 -6.93 -4.93
CA GLN A 84 -4.58 -6.34 -6.11
C GLN A 84 -3.06 -6.44 -6.05
N LEU A 85 -2.44 -6.16 -4.90
CA LEU A 85 -1.00 -6.37 -4.71
C LEU A 85 -0.63 -7.84 -4.90
N ALA A 86 -1.38 -8.78 -4.32
CA ALA A 86 -1.13 -10.21 -4.46
C ALA A 86 -1.15 -10.66 -5.93
N ARG A 87 -2.04 -10.07 -6.74
CA ARG A 87 -2.16 -10.33 -8.18
C ARG A 87 -0.95 -9.84 -8.98
N VAL A 88 -0.39 -8.68 -8.63
CA VAL A 88 0.66 -8.03 -9.46
C VAL A 88 2.07 -8.11 -8.88
N ARG A 89 2.26 -8.47 -7.60
CA ARG A 89 3.58 -8.47 -6.92
C ARG A 89 4.65 -9.34 -7.60
N ARG A 90 4.23 -10.33 -8.40
CA ARG A 90 5.11 -11.23 -9.18
C ARG A 90 5.38 -10.76 -10.61
N ARG A 91 4.88 -9.59 -11.01
CA ARG A 91 5.15 -9.00 -12.32
C ARG A 91 6.47 -8.22 -12.30
N PRO A 92 7.16 -8.05 -13.45
CA PRO A 92 8.19 -7.03 -13.61
C PRO A 92 7.71 -5.68 -13.07
N HIS A 93 8.53 -5.02 -12.25
CA HIS A 93 8.12 -3.78 -11.60
C HIS A 93 9.26 -2.80 -11.29
N VAL A 94 8.88 -1.54 -11.07
CA VAL A 94 9.75 -0.45 -10.61
C VAL A 94 9.04 0.26 -9.47
N ALA A 95 9.71 0.43 -8.33
CA ALA A 95 9.28 1.34 -7.27
C ALA A 95 10.05 2.67 -7.35
N LEU A 96 9.36 3.77 -7.09
CA LEU A 96 9.89 5.13 -7.13
C LEU A 96 9.51 5.83 -5.84
N GLY A 97 10.44 6.59 -5.26
CA GLY A 97 10.16 7.42 -4.09
C GLY A 97 9.58 8.76 -4.51
N LEU A 98 8.70 9.29 -3.68
CA LEU A 98 8.08 10.61 -3.80
C LEU A 98 7.98 11.24 -2.42
N VAL A 99 8.24 12.54 -2.31
CA VAL A 99 7.97 13.29 -1.07
C VAL A 99 7.00 14.44 -1.27
N THR A 100 6.18 14.68 -0.26
CA THR A 100 5.26 15.82 -0.16
C THR A 100 5.45 16.54 1.17
N PRO A 101 5.00 17.81 1.29
CA PRO A 101 4.90 18.46 2.59
C PRO A 101 4.04 17.63 3.57
N PRO A 102 4.27 17.74 4.89
CA PRO A 102 3.55 16.96 5.89
C PRO A 102 2.04 17.14 5.80
N GLY A 103 1.29 16.03 5.76
CA GLY A 103 -0.18 16.03 5.67
C GLY A 103 -0.73 16.37 4.28
N GLN A 104 0.13 16.65 3.30
CA GLN A 104 -0.30 16.92 1.94
C GLN A 104 -0.25 15.65 1.10
N GLU A 105 -1.36 15.34 0.43
CA GLU A 105 -1.41 14.27 -0.55
C GLU A 105 -0.81 14.72 -1.90
N PRO A 106 -0.17 13.82 -2.66
CA PRO A 106 0.26 14.10 -4.01
C PRO A 106 -0.93 14.53 -4.89
N ALA A 107 -0.76 15.60 -5.65
CA ALA A 107 -1.70 15.95 -6.70
C ALA A 107 -1.56 14.94 -7.84
N ILE A 108 -2.69 14.37 -8.29
CA ILE A 108 -2.70 13.31 -9.30
C ILE A 108 -3.54 13.76 -10.48
N ASP A 109 -2.92 13.82 -11.64
CA ASP A 109 -3.57 13.84 -12.93
C ASP A 109 -3.57 12.41 -13.49
N GLY A 110 -4.69 11.71 -13.37
CA GLY A 110 -4.81 10.31 -13.82
C GLY A 110 -4.67 10.12 -15.34
N THR A 111 -4.47 11.19 -16.11
CA THR A 111 -4.32 11.12 -17.57
C THR A 111 -3.12 10.27 -17.97
N GLY A 112 -3.39 9.21 -18.74
CA GLY A 112 -2.36 8.30 -19.24
C GLY A 112 -1.94 7.18 -18.28
N LEU A 113 -2.53 7.12 -17.08
CA LEU A 113 -2.50 5.93 -16.24
C LEU A 113 -3.57 4.92 -16.71
N PRO A 114 -3.45 3.64 -16.32
CA PRO A 114 -4.56 2.70 -16.42
C PRO A 114 -5.82 3.19 -15.69
N ALA A 115 -6.95 2.53 -15.91
CA ALA A 115 -8.18 2.85 -15.22
C ALA A 115 -8.02 2.76 -13.69
N ILE A 116 -8.66 3.67 -12.95
CA ILE A 116 -8.64 3.64 -11.48
C ILE A 116 -9.36 2.38 -10.96
N ASP A 117 -8.74 1.68 -10.01
CA ASP A 117 -9.41 0.62 -9.27
C ASP A 117 -10.09 1.26 -8.04
N ALA A 118 -11.36 1.61 -8.20
CA ALA A 118 -12.14 2.28 -7.16
C ALA A 118 -12.34 1.42 -5.90
N ALA A 119 -12.32 0.09 -6.04
CA ALA A 119 -12.50 -0.82 -4.90
C ALA A 119 -11.22 -0.94 -4.06
N ALA A 120 -10.05 -0.86 -4.70
CA ALA A 120 -8.75 -0.91 -4.06
C ALA A 120 -8.17 0.47 -3.67
N THR A 121 -8.84 1.57 -4.01
CA THR A 121 -8.32 2.93 -3.78
C THR A 121 -8.89 3.60 -2.51
N GLY A 122 -7.98 4.07 -1.65
CA GLY A 122 -8.24 4.84 -0.44
C GLY A 122 -7.39 6.13 -0.35
N PRO A 123 -7.47 6.87 0.76
CA PRO A 123 -6.81 8.19 0.87
C PRO A 123 -5.29 8.11 0.72
N ALA A 124 -4.65 7.14 1.37
CA ALA A 124 -3.18 6.99 1.39
C ALA A 124 -2.68 5.72 0.66
N ASP A 125 -3.55 5.03 -0.08
CA ASP A 125 -3.27 3.77 -0.76
C ASP A 125 -4.13 3.68 -2.03
N ARG A 126 -3.56 3.98 -3.20
CA ARG A 126 -4.29 4.20 -4.46
C ARG A 126 -3.83 3.26 -5.55
N TRP A 127 -4.78 2.80 -6.35
CA TRP A 127 -4.55 1.84 -7.41
C TRP A 127 -5.13 2.29 -8.74
N TRP A 128 -4.32 2.16 -9.78
CA TRP A 128 -4.73 2.17 -11.17
C TRP A 128 -4.31 0.83 -11.76
N GLY A 129 -5.16 0.18 -12.54
CA GLY A 129 -4.76 -1.05 -13.19
C GLY A 129 -5.77 -1.58 -14.18
N ASP A 130 -5.24 -2.33 -15.12
CA ASP A 130 -5.97 -3.18 -16.05
C ASP A 130 -5.24 -4.54 -16.11
N ASP A 131 -5.54 -5.33 -17.14
CA ASP A 131 -4.90 -6.64 -17.29
C ASP A 131 -3.40 -6.51 -17.57
N GLU A 132 -2.97 -5.47 -18.31
CA GLU A 132 -1.61 -5.29 -18.79
C GLU A 132 -0.67 -4.62 -17.78
N ALA A 133 -1.17 -3.57 -17.13
CA ALA A 133 -0.38 -2.70 -16.27
C ALA A 133 -1.10 -2.37 -14.97
N ALA A 134 -0.32 -2.08 -13.93
CA ALA A 134 -0.83 -1.53 -12.68
C ALA A 134 0.12 -0.47 -12.11
N VAL A 135 -0.45 0.54 -11.48
CA VAL A 135 0.26 1.57 -10.72
C VAL A 135 -0.33 1.61 -9.32
N HIS A 136 0.54 1.54 -8.33
CA HIS A 136 0.22 1.61 -6.91
C HIS A 136 0.90 2.81 -6.30
N LEU A 137 0.16 3.69 -5.63
CA LEU A 137 0.69 4.81 -4.86
C LEU A 137 0.34 4.62 -3.39
N GLU A 138 1.35 4.51 -2.53
CA GLU A 138 1.19 4.23 -1.10
C GLU A 138 1.95 5.26 -0.26
N ALA A 139 1.34 5.77 0.81
CA ALA A 139 2.05 6.51 1.84
C ALA A 139 2.80 5.53 2.75
N CYS A 140 4.12 5.53 2.71
CA CYS A 140 4.93 4.62 3.53
C CYS A 140 5.41 5.25 4.84
N LYS A 141 5.51 6.59 4.90
CA LYS A 141 5.99 7.30 6.09
C LYS A 141 5.44 8.73 6.13
N TRP A 142 5.02 9.19 7.30
CA TRP A 142 4.56 10.59 7.54
C TRP A 142 5.08 11.17 8.86
N TRP A 143 6.32 10.82 9.18
CA TRP A 143 7.04 11.37 10.32
C TRP A 143 8.21 12.25 9.85
N GLY A 144 8.44 13.36 10.56
CA GLY A 144 9.49 14.33 10.25
C GLY A 144 8.96 15.57 9.52
N SER A 145 9.77 16.10 8.61
CA SER A 145 9.50 17.33 7.85
C SER A 145 8.80 17.11 6.51
N GLU A 146 8.56 15.85 6.12
CA GLU A 146 8.01 15.47 4.83
C GLU A 146 7.25 14.14 4.98
N ASP A 147 6.23 13.94 4.15
CA ASP A 147 5.59 12.65 3.94
C ASP A 147 6.27 11.95 2.76
N PHE A 148 6.56 10.66 2.92
CA PHE A 148 7.18 9.82 1.93
C PHE A 148 6.18 8.80 1.37
N TRP A 149 6.12 8.76 0.06
CA TRP A 149 5.25 7.93 -0.74
C TRP A 149 6.08 7.04 -1.66
N VAL A 150 5.52 5.88 -1.99
CA VAL A 150 6.09 4.96 -2.97
C VAL A 150 5.11 4.81 -4.12
N VAL A 151 5.60 5.02 -5.33
CA VAL A 151 4.90 4.69 -6.57
C VAL A 151 5.48 3.38 -7.11
N ARG A 152 4.67 2.34 -7.25
CA ARG A 152 5.08 1.06 -7.85
C ARG A 152 4.38 0.89 -9.19
N CYS A 153 5.16 0.69 -10.24
CA CYS A 153 4.69 0.41 -11.59
C CYS A 153 4.90 -1.08 -11.89
N PHE A 154 3.87 -1.78 -12.34
CA PHE A 154 3.88 -3.19 -12.70
C PHE A 154 3.42 -3.36 -14.14
N THR A 155 4.07 -4.24 -14.88
CA THR A 155 3.67 -4.60 -16.27
C THR A 155 3.88 -6.09 -16.49
N HIS A 156 3.17 -6.68 -17.45
CA HIS A 156 3.44 -8.07 -17.82
C HIS A 156 4.83 -8.29 -18.42
N ARG A 157 5.33 -7.33 -19.21
CA ARG A 157 6.65 -7.39 -19.84
C ARG A 157 7.53 -6.24 -19.38
N ALA A 158 8.76 -6.57 -19.00
CA ALA A 158 9.70 -5.58 -18.48
C ALA A 158 9.99 -4.42 -19.46
N GLU A 159 9.88 -4.66 -20.77
CA GLU A 159 10.08 -3.65 -21.82
C GLU A 159 9.04 -2.52 -21.81
N ASP A 160 7.87 -2.74 -21.19
CA ASP A 160 6.79 -1.75 -21.10
C ASP A 160 6.93 -0.82 -19.89
N LEU A 161 7.78 -1.18 -18.91
CA LEU A 161 7.98 -0.41 -17.68
C LEU A 161 8.43 1.04 -17.93
N PRO A 162 9.37 1.34 -18.84
CA PRO A 162 9.79 2.72 -19.07
C PRO A 162 8.62 3.64 -19.48
N ALA A 163 7.71 3.15 -20.33
CA ALA A 163 6.55 3.92 -20.76
C ALA A 163 5.58 4.19 -19.60
N LEU A 164 5.33 3.19 -18.75
CA LEU A 164 4.46 3.32 -17.58
C LEU A 164 5.06 4.22 -16.49
N VAL A 165 6.37 4.16 -16.29
CA VAL A 165 7.11 5.04 -15.37
C VAL A 165 7.01 6.50 -15.84
N GLU A 166 7.20 6.76 -17.13
CA GLU A 166 7.06 8.11 -17.68
C GLU A 166 5.61 8.62 -17.59
N ALA A 167 4.61 7.76 -17.82
CA ALA A 167 3.21 8.10 -17.57
C ALA A 167 2.96 8.46 -16.10
N SER A 168 3.51 7.67 -15.16
CA SER A 168 3.40 7.92 -13.72
C SER A 168 4.09 9.22 -13.29
N ARG A 169 5.22 9.57 -13.89
CA ARG A 169 5.91 10.84 -13.66
C ARG A 169 5.07 12.03 -14.12
N ARG A 170 4.44 11.94 -15.29
CA ARG A 170 3.53 12.98 -15.79
C ARG A 170 2.27 13.11 -14.96
N ALA A 171 1.74 11.99 -14.48
CA ALA A 171 0.52 11.92 -13.67
C ALA A 171 0.67 12.54 -12.28
N LEU A 172 1.89 12.73 -11.80
CA LEU A 172 2.18 13.33 -10.49
C LEU A 172 2.97 14.64 -10.69
N PRO A 173 2.35 15.68 -11.27
CA PRO A 173 3.05 16.93 -11.56
C PRO A 173 3.49 17.62 -10.26
N GLY A 174 4.71 18.17 -10.24
CA GLY A 174 5.26 18.87 -9.08
C GLY A 174 5.77 17.95 -7.94
N ALA A 175 5.72 16.63 -8.14
CA ALA A 175 6.34 15.64 -7.28
C ALA A 175 7.87 15.86 -7.12
N ALA A 176 8.33 15.90 -5.86
CA ALA A 176 9.75 15.79 -5.55
C ALA A 176 10.14 14.29 -5.53
N TRP A 177 10.58 13.80 -6.68
CA TRP A 177 10.99 12.40 -6.85
C TRP A 177 12.28 12.08 -6.09
N ARG A 178 12.33 10.87 -5.53
CA ARG A 178 13.51 10.30 -4.89
C ARG A 178 13.84 8.94 -5.48
N ASP A 179 15.13 8.75 -5.69
CA ASP A 179 15.68 7.49 -6.12
C ASP A 179 15.65 6.50 -4.95
N GLU A 180 14.76 5.53 -5.03
CA GLU A 180 14.67 4.44 -4.06
C GLU A 180 15.64 3.33 -4.44
N LYS A 181 16.51 2.96 -3.49
CA LYS A 181 17.57 1.96 -3.68
C LYS A 181 17.20 0.61 -3.09
N TRP A 182 16.03 0.50 -2.45
CA TRP A 182 15.51 -0.72 -1.86
C TRP A 182 14.12 -1.06 -2.38
N CYS A 183 13.92 -2.28 -2.85
CA CYS A 183 12.57 -2.76 -3.17
C CYS A 183 11.99 -3.50 -1.97
N THR A 184 10.95 -2.94 -1.34
CA THR A 184 10.23 -3.60 -0.24
C THR A 184 9.47 -4.84 -0.68
N LEU A 185 9.07 -4.94 -1.96
CA LEU A 185 8.40 -6.14 -2.48
C LEU A 185 9.36 -7.31 -2.66
N CYS A 186 10.57 -7.06 -3.17
CA CYS A 186 11.58 -8.09 -3.40
C CYS A 186 12.49 -8.31 -2.20
N SER A 187 12.46 -7.42 -1.20
CA SER A 187 13.42 -7.38 -0.09
C SER A 187 14.88 -7.36 -0.56
N GLN A 188 15.17 -6.56 -1.59
CA GLN A 188 16.50 -6.47 -2.22
C GLN A 188 16.89 -5.04 -2.56
N ALA A 189 18.20 -4.78 -2.52
CA ALA A 189 18.79 -3.54 -3.04
C ALA A 189 18.71 -3.51 -4.57
N ARG A 190 18.49 -2.32 -5.14
CA ARG A 190 18.35 -2.12 -6.58
C ARG A 190 18.92 -0.80 -7.03
N ARG A 191 19.16 -0.71 -8.33
CA ARG A 191 19.36 0.58 -9.00
C ARG A 191 18.00 1.18 -9.33
N PRO A 192 17.75 2.47 -9.07
CA PRO A 192 16.47 3.13 -9.34
C PRO A 192 15.97 2.90 -10.76
N GLU A 193 16.88 2.92 -11.73
CA GLU A 193 16.65 2.75 -13.16
C GLU A 193 16.46 1.31 -13.64
N GLN A 194 16.67 0.32 -12.76
CA GLN A 194 16.54 -1.09 -13.13
C GLN A 194 15.23 -1.68 -12.60
N PRO A 195 14.48 -2.43 -13.44
CA PRO A 195 13.29 -3.12 -13.01
C PRO A 195 13.66 -4.31 -12.11
N CYS A 196 12.82 -4.55 -11.12
CA CYS A 196 12.77 -5.80 -10.41
C CYS A 196 12.14 -6.85 -11.32
N LEU A 197 12.89 -7.92 -11.58
CA LEU A 197 12.41 -9.10 -12.29
C LEU A 197 12.25 -10.18 -11.24
N PRO A 198 11.06 -10.32 -10.60
CA PRO A 198 10.85 -11.38 -9.64
C PRO A 198 11.15 -12.72 -10.32
N GLU A 199 12.02 -13.52 -9.70
CA GLU A 199 12.37 -14.83 -10.23
C GLU A 199 11.10 -15.66 -10.42
N THR A 200 10.92 -16.25 -11.60
CA THR A 200 9.98 -17.35 -11.75
C THR A 200 10.49 -18.47 -10.85
N ASP A 201 9.76 -18.76 -9.77
CA ASP A 201 10.00 -19.89 -8.86
C ASP A 201 10.54 -21.09 -9.64
N SER A 202 11.85 -21.29 -9.57
CA SER A 202 12.51 -22.52 -10.00
C SER A 202 12.51 -23.47 -8.79
N THR A 203 11.33 -23.73 -8.23
CA THR A 203 11.21 -24.62 -7.08
C THR A 203 10.09 -25.62 -7.34
N THR A 204 10.47 -26.65 -8.10
CA THR A 204 9.88 -27.99 -7.99
C THR A 204 9.90 -28.40 -6.52
N HIS A 205 8.73 -28.46 -5.89
CA HIS A 205 8.57 -29.24 -4.68
C HIS A 205 8.02 -30.61 -5.08
N ILE A 206 8.88 -31.62 -4.91
CA ILE A 206 8.55 -33.04 -4.82
C ILE A 206 7.75 -33.28 -3.55
#